data_AF-A0A6G0UF89-F1
#
_entry.id   AF-A0A6G0UF89-F1
#
_cell.length_a   1.000
_cell.length_b   1.000
_cell.length_c   1.000
_cell.angle_alpha   90.00
_cell.angle_beta   90.00
_cell.angle_gamma   90.00
#
_symmetry.space_group_name_H-M   'P 1'
#
loop_
_entity.id
_entity.type
_entity.pdbx_description
1 polymer ?
#
loop_
_entity_poly.entity_id
_entity_poly.type
_entity_poly.pdbx_seq_one_letter_code
_entity_poly.pdbx_strand_id
1 'polypeptide(L)'
;IGTLVRATYAVYANANNITVFAKTTCLKMNSLQTVGACASQVILVAIAFDRFMAVFRPLAYSKNNSRLFFYAVAVVGISMGLLFAVIVHIGVDDSVPITVCSVGPAMTRAMIQINIAWSGTFLFLLFCKFISMRPFPNFH
;
A
#
# COMPACT_ATOMS: atom_id res chain seq x y z
N ILE A 1 -6.16 9.96 1.05
CA ILE A 1 -6.50 10.42 -0.32
C ILE A 1 -7.50 9.48 -0.98
N GLY A 2 -7.22 8.20 -1.22
CA GLY A 2 -8.18 7.32 -1.90
C GLY A 2 -9.51 7.07 -1.15
N THR A 3 -9.52 7.00 0.18
CA THR A 3 -10.77 6.92 0.98
C THR A 3 -11.63 8.19 0.84
N LEU A 4 -10.99 9.35 0.78
CA LEU A 4 -11.67 10.64 0.58
C LEU A 4 -12.30 10.73 -0.82
N VAL A 5 -11.57 10.30 -1.85
CA VAL A 5 -12.10 10.24 -3.23
C VAL A 5 -13.29 9.28 -3.31
N ARG A 6 -13.22 8.13 -2.65
CA ARG A 6 -14.34 7.18 -2.60
C ARG A 6 -15.56 7.74 -1.84
N ALA A 7 -15.33 8.42 -0.72
CA ALA A 7 -16.40 9.01 0.07
C ALA A 7 -17.10 10.16 -0.69
N THR A 8 -16.33 11.06 -1.30
CA THR A 8 -16.87 12.16 -2.11
C THR A 8 -17.65 11.65 -3.31
N TYR A 9 -17.15 10.63 -4.00
CA TYR A 9 -17.86 9.99 -5.11
C TYR A 9 -19.15 9.30 -4.66
N ALA A 10 -19.17 8.66 -3.48
CA ALA A 10 -20.38 8.05 -2.94
C ALA A 10 -21.47 9.09 -2.62
N VAL A 11 -21.09 10.23 -2.05
CA VAL A 11 -22.02 11.35 -1.81
C VAL A 11 -22.54 11.92 -3.12
N TYR A 12 -21.67 12.10 -4.12
CA TYR A 12 -22.06 12.57 -5.45
C TYR A 12 -23.02 11.61 -6.17
N ALA A 13 -22.74 10.30 -6.14
CA ALA A 13 -23.59 9.29 -6.77
C ALA A 13 -24.97 9.22 -6.10
N ASN A 14 -25.02 9.33 -4.77
CA ASN A 14 -26.27 9.37 -4.02
C ASN A 14 -27.09 10.62 -4.36
N ALA A 15 -26.46 11.79 -4.50
CA ALA A 15 -27.14 13.02 -4.88
C ALA A 15 -27.75 12.97 -6.31
N ASN A 16 -27.19 12.15 -7.20
CA ASN A 16 -27.64 12.01 -8.59
C ASN A 16 -28.42 10.72 -8.87
N ASN A 17 -28.81 9.95 -7.84
CA ASN A 17 -29.50 8.65 -7.98
C ASN A 17 -28.75 7.65 -8.88
N ILE A 18 -27.41 7.70 -8.92
CA ILE A 18 -26.60 6.77 -9.71
C ILE A 18 -26.39 5.49 -8.90
N THR A 19 -27.06 4.41 -9.30
CA THR A 19 -27.01 3.10 -8.62
C THR A 19 -26.22 2.04 -9.40
N VAL A 20 -25.74 2.39 -10.60
CA VAL A 20 -25.03 1.48 -11.50
C VAL A 20 -23.68 2.07 -11.86
N PHE A 21 -22.62 1.30 -11.66
CA PHE A 21 -21.25 1.71 -11.92
C PHE A 21 -20.59 0.80 -12.95
N ALA A 22 -19.78 1.40 -13.82
CA ALA A 22 -18.84 0.66 -14.65
C ALA A 22 -17.74 0.04 -13.76
N LYS A 23 -17.36 -1.20 -14.06
CA LYS A 23 -16.33 -1.92 -13.31
C LYS A 23 -15.00 -1.16 -13.33
N THR A 24 -14.59 -0.64 -14.48
CA THR A 24 -13.36 0.16 -14.61
C THR A 24 -13.33 1.40 -13.71
N THR A 25 -14.43 2.14 -13.58
CA THR A 25 -14.51 3.32 -12.69
C THR A 25 -14.31 2.93 -11.24
N CYS A 26 -14.95 1.84 -10.80
CA CYS A 26 -14.78 1.31 -9.45
C CYS A 26 -13.36 0.83 -9.18
N LEU A 27 -12.74 0.19 -10.15
CA LEU A 27 -11.38 -0.29 -10.06
C LEU A 27 -10.36 0.86 -9.97
N LYS A 28 -10.57 1.95 -10.71
CA LYS A 28 -9.75 3.17 -10.64
C LYS A 28 -9.82 3.83 -9.27
N MET A 29 -11.01 3.95 -8.69
CA MET A 29 -11.16 4.51 -7.33
C MET A 29 -10.49 3.62 -6.28
N ASN A 30 -10.64 2.30 -6.43
CA ASN A 30 -10.09 1.35 -5.49
C ASN A 30 -8.55 1.25 -5.59
N SER A 31 -7.99 1.29 -6.79
CA SER A 31 -6.54 1.26 -6.99
C SER A 31 -5.85 2.46 -6.31
N LEU A 32 -6.44 3.65 -6.42
CA LEU A 32 -5.95 4.85 -5.70
C LEU A 32 -6.01 4.68 -4.18
N GLN A 33 -7.06 4.03 -3.66
CA GLN A 33 -7.17 3.68 -2.25
C GLN A 33 -6.10 2.68 -1.83
N THR A 34 -5.84 1.65 -2.63
CA THR A 34 -4.82 0.64 -2.34
C THR A 34 -3.41 1.23 -2.33
N VAL A 35 -3.05 2.03 -3.33
CA VAL A 35 -1.73 2.70 -3.38
C VAL A 35 -1.52 3.55 -2.12
N GLY A 36 -2.53 4.35 -1.76
CA GLY A 36 -2.47 5.18 -0.55
C GLY A 36 -2.36 4.38 0.73
N ALA A 37 -3.08 3.26 0.84
CA ALA A 37 -3.01 2.37 1.99
C ALA A 37 -1.63 1.72 2.13
N CYS A 38 -1.09 1.16 1.04
CA CYS A 38 0.24 0.56 1.03
C CYS A 38 1.33 1.58 1.41
N ALA A 39 1.29 2.78 0.83
CA ALA A 39 2.21 3.85 1.18
C ALA A 39 2.12 4.21 2.68
N SER A 40 0.90 4.32 3.23
CA SER A 40 0.71 4.65 4.64
C SER A 40 1.25 3.57 5.59
N GLN A 41 1.05 2.29 5.27
CA GLN A 41 1.55 1.17 6.08
C GLN A 41 3.08 1.16 6.10
N VAL A 42 3.69 1.32 4.94
CA VAL A 42 5.15 1.33 4.77
C VAL A 42 5.77 2.51 5.53
N ILE A 43 5.17 3.70 5.44
CA ILE A 43 5.63 4.89 6.19
C ILE A 43 5.47 4.68 7.70
N LEU A 44 4.33 4.15 8.16
CA LEU A 44 4.10 3.90 9.59
C LEU A 44 5.11 2.92 10.17
N VAL A 45 5.40 1.83 9.47
CA VAL A 45 6.43 0.86 9.89
C VAL A 45 7.81 1.53 9.95
N ALA A 46 8.12 2.36 8.96
CA ALA A 46 9.38 3.09 8.94
C ALA A 46 9.49 4.07 10.14
N ILE A 47 8.43 4.81 10.47
CA ILE A 47 8.39 5.73 11.61
C ILE A 47 8.48 4.98 12.95
N ALA A 48 7.71 3.90 13.11
CA ALA A 48 7.76 3.09 14.32
C ALA A 48 9.19 2.56 14.56
N PHE A 49 9.85 2.13 13.48
CA PHE A 49 11.22 1.65 13.54
C PHE A 49 12.24 2.75 13.80
N ASP A 50 12.05 3.95 13.25
CA ASP A 50 12.87 5.13 13.57
C ASP A 50 12.94 5.36 15.08
N ARG A 51 11.78 5.32 15.73
CA ARG A 51 11.65 5.50 17.18
C ARG A 51 12.24 4.32 17.95
N PHE A 52 12.04 3.09 17.48
CA PHE A 52 12.69 1.92 18.06
C PHE A 52 14.22 2.06 18.05
N MET A 53 14.82 2.44 16.91
CA MET A 53 16.28 2.60 16.80
C MET A 53 16.82 3.78 17.61
N ALA A 54 16.09 4.89 17.68
CA ALA A 54 16.46 6.03 18.51
C ALA A 54 16.57 5.65 20.00
N VAL A 55 15.70 4.76 20.48
CA VAL A 55 15.70 4.28 21.88
C VAL A 55 16.78 3.21 22.11
N PHE A 56 16.87 2.19 21.23
CA PHE A 56 17.75 1.05 21.46
C PHE A 56 19.22 1.31 21.08
N ARG A 57 19.50 2.25 20.16
CA ARG A 57 20.87 2.55 19.69
C ARG A 57 21.09 4.04 19.39
N PRO A 58 21.04 4.92 20.39
CA PRO A 58 21.15 6.38 20.21
C PRO A 58 22.46 6.81 19.52
N LEU A 59 23.59 6.17 19.88
CA LEU A 59 24.91 6.49 19.31
C LEU A 59 25.05 6.11 17.83
N ALA A 60 24.47 4.97 17.42
CA ALA A 60 24.47 4.52 16.03
C ALA A 60 23.43 5.26 15.17
N TYR A 61 22.34 5.68 15.80
CA TYR A 61 21.29 6.47 15.15
C TYR A 61 21.80 7.86 14.73
N SER A 62 22.57 8.53 15.59
CA SER A 62 23.12 9.87 15.32
C SER A 62 24.04 9.94 14.09
N LYS A 63 24.81 8.88 13.81
CA LYS A 63 25.76 8.85 12.66
C LYS A 63 25.13 8.42 11.34
N ASN A 64 23.89 7.91 11.34
CA ASN A 64 23.34 7.27 10.16
C ASN A 64 22.37 8.17 9.39
N ASN A 65 22.59 8.29 8.08
CA ASN A 65 21.75 9.11 7.20
C ASN A 65 20.42 8.40 6.90
N SER A 66 19.46 8.52 7.83
CA SER A 66 18.16 7.85 7.78
C SER A 66 17.30 8.28 6.58
N ARG A 67 17.56 9.44 5.99
CA ARG A 67 16.75 10.02 4.89
C ARG A 67 16.76 9.20 3.62
N LEU A 68 17.92 8.71 3.18
CA LEU A 68 18.03 7.91 1.95
C LEU A 68 17.26 6.59 2.10
N PHE A 69 17.27 6.04 3.31
CA PHE A 69 16.53 4.84 3.66
C PHE A 69 15.01 5.07 3.62
N PHE A 70 14.50 6.10 4.28
CA PHE A 70 13.08 6.46 4.21
C PHE A 70 12.63 6.72 2.77
N TYR A 71 13.47 7.39 1.99
CA TYR A 71 13.19 7.65 0.58
C TYR A 71 13.12 6.35 -0.23
N ALA A 72 14.10 5.45 -0.08
CA ALA A 72 14.09 4.16 -0.76
C ALA A 72 12.84 3.32 -0.40
N VAL A 73 12.49 3.29 0.88
CA VAL A 73 11.29 2.58 1.35
C VAL A 73 10.00 3.19 0.81
N ALA A 74 9.90 4.52 0.77
CA ALA A 74 8.76 5.21 0.17
C ALA A 74 8.65 4.93 -1.34
N VAL A 75 9.75 5.02 -2.08
CA VAL A 75 9.79 4.75 -3.53
C VAL A 75 9.37 3.31 -3.82
N VAL A 76 9.88 2.33 -3.09
CA VAL A 76 9.51 0.92 -3.30
C VAL A 76 8.05 0.66 -2.89
N GLY A 77 7.58 1.27 -1.80
CA GLY A 77 6.17 1.15 -1.40
C GLY A 77 5.21 1.74 -2.44
N ILE A 78 5.55 2.89 -3.02
CA ILE A 78 4.74 3.54 -4.07
C ILE A 78 4.79 2.74 -5.38
N SER A 79 5.97 2.30 -5.82
CA SER A 79 6.10 1.52 -7.06
C SER A 79 5.34 0.20 -6.98
N MET A 80 5.33 -0.45 -5.81
CA MET A 80 4.54 -1.66 -5.55
C MET A 80 3.03 -1.39 -5.64
N GLY A 81 2.55 -0.31 -5.02
CA GLY A 81 1.14 0.08 -5.12
C GLY A 81 0.72 0.34 -6.57
N LEU A 82 1.58 1.00 -7.35
CA LEU A 82 1.34 1.29 -8.77
C LEU A 82 1.34 0.02 -9.63
N LEU A 83 2.29 -0.90 -9.42
CA LEU A 83 2.30 -2.19 -10.12
C LEU A 83 1.02 -2.97 -9.88
N PHE A 84 0.54 -3.01 -8.63
CA PHE A 84 -0.72 -3.65 -8.30
C PHE A 84 -1.91 -2.96 -8.99
N ALA A 85 -1.95 -1.62 -9.00
CA ALA A 85 -2.98 -0.86 -9.71
C ALA A 85 -3.05 -1.24 -11.20
N VAL A 86 -1.89 -1.35 -11.87
CA VAL A 86 -1.81 -1.72 -13.29
C VAL A 86 -2.28 -3.16 -13.51
N ILE A 87 -1.81 -4.12 -12.71
CA ILE A 87 -2.16 -5.54 -12.85
C ILE A 87 -3.68 -5.75 -12.73
N VAL A 88 -4.31 -5.03 -11.80
CA VAL A 88 -5.76 -5.13 -11.57
C VAL A 88 -6.58 -4.67 -12.77
N HIS A 89 -6.05 -3.79 -13.62
CA HIS A 89 -6.74 -3.37 -14.86
C HIS A 89 -6.60 -4.34 -16.02
N ILE A 90 -5.72 -5.35 -15.95
CA ILE A 90 -5.52 -6.32 -17.04
C ILE A 90 -6.67 -7.33 -17.03
N GLY A 91 -7.41 -7.42 -18.15
CA GLY A 91 -8.46 -8.42 -18.34
C GLY A 91 -9.83 -8.06 -17.75
N VAL A 92 -10.09 -6.76 -17.52
CA VAL A 92 -11.38 -6.29 -17.01
C VAL A 92 -12.37 -6.14 -18.17
N ASP A 93 -13.49 -6.86 -18.08
CA ASP A 93 -14.60 -6.76 -19.03
C ASP A 93 -15.71 -5.86 -18.45
N ASP A 94 -15.95 -4.72 -19.10
CA ASP A 94 -16.92 -3.68 -18.70
C ASP A 94 -18.38 -4.04 -19.04
N SER A 95 -18.61 -5.17 -19.69
CA SER A 95 -19.93 -5.62 -20.14
C SER A 95 -20.93 -5.93 -19.02
N VAL A 96 -20.48 -6.08 -17.76
CA VAL A 96 -21.35 -6.41 -16.62
C VAL A 96 -21.44 -5.24 -15.62
N PRO A 97 -22.63 -4.62 -15.46
CA PRO A 97 -22.83 -3.53 -14.51
C PRO A 97 -22.76 -4.02 -13.05
N ILE A 98 -22.22 -3.18 -12.16
CA ILE A 98 -22.17 -3.44 -10.71
C ILE A 98 -22.94 -2.37 -9.93
N THR A 99 -23.73 -2.80 -8.94
CA THR A 99 -24.53 -1.91 -8.08
C THR A 99 -23.74 -1.42 -6.86
N VAL A 100 -22.73 -2.18 -6.45
CA VAL A 100 -21.86 -1.85 -5.32
C VAL A 100 -20.40 -1.77 -5.75
N CYS A 101 -19.84 -0.59 -5.52
CA CYS A 101 -18.44 -0.30 -5.81
C CYS A 101 -17.54 -0.86 -4.70
N SER A 102 -17.18 -2.14 -4.82
CA SER A 102 -16.37 -2.88 -3.84
C SER A 102 -15.28 -3.71 -4.52
N VAL A 103 -14.20 -3.99 -3.78
CA VAL A 103 -13.03 -4.74 -4.26
C VAL A 103 -13.40 -6.17 -4.65
N GLY A 104 -14.27 -6.81 -3.85
CA GLY A 104 -14.68 -8.20 -4.05
C GLY A 104 -15.33 -8.49 -5.41
N PRO A 105 -16.40 -7.77 -5.81
CA PRO A 105 -17.06 -8.02 -7.09
C PRO A 105 -16.26 -7.53 -8.31
N ALA A 106 -15.29 -6.63 -8.12
CA ALA A 106 -14.50 -6.06 -9.21
C ALA A 106 -13.19 -6.81 -9.50
N MET A 107 -12.79 -7.77 -8.65
CA MET A 107 -11.46 -8.37 -8.68
C MET A 107 -11.52 -9.89 -8.48
N THR A 108 -10.70 -10.65 -9.19
CA THR A 108 -10.67 -12.12 -9.02
C THR A 108 -10.06 -12.51 -7.68
N ARG A 109 -10.54 -13.61 -7.08
CA ARG A 109 -10.03 -14.11 -5.79
C ARG A 109 -8.51 -14.36 -5.81
N ALA A 110 -7.97 -14.79 -6.95
CA ALA A 110 -6.55 -15.03 -7.13
C ALA A 110 -5.71 -13.75 -6.94
N MET A 111 -6.15 -12.62 -7.50
CA MET A 111 -5.42 -11.35 -7.39
C MET A 111 -5.41 -10.83 -5.94
N ILE A 112 -6.43 -11.14 -5.14
CA ILE A 112 -6.50 -10.73 -3.73
C ILE A 112 -5.45 -11.50 -2.93
N GLN A 113 -5.38 -12.82 -3.13
CA GLN A 113 -4.39 -13.68 -2.46
C GLN A 113 -2.97 -13.31 -2.85
N ILE A 114 -2.72 -13.02 -4.13
CA ILE A 114 -1.41 -12.56 -4.61
C ILE A 114 -1.01 -11.25 -3.93
N ASN A 115 -1.92 -10.27 -3.81
CA ASN A 115 -1.61 -9.00 -3.14
C ASN A 115 -1.26 -9.19 -1.67
N ILE A 116 -2.08 -9.97 -0.93
CA ILE A 116 -1.84 -10.23 0.50
C ILE A 116 -0.50 -10.97 0.70
N ALA A 117 -0.23 -12.01 -0.10
CA ALA A 117 1.03 -12.73 -0.04
C ALA A 117 2.21 -11.82 -0.37
N TRP A 118 2.12 -11.03 -1.45
CA TRP A 118 3.20 -10.18 -1.91
C TRP A 118 3.52 -9.03 -0.94
N SER A 119 2.50 -8.38 -0.38
CA SER A 119 2.67 -7.33 0.64
C SER A 119 3.27 -7.87 1.93
N GLY A 120 2.84 -9.04 2.40
CA GLY A 120 3.40 -9.71 3.57
C GLY A 120 4.87 -10.13 3.36
N THR A 121 5.17 -10.77 2.23
CA THR A 121 6.54 -11.17 1.88
C THR A 121 7.46 -9.96 1.73
N PHE A 122 6.99 -8.87 1.11
CA PHE A 122 7.78 -7.67 0.95
C PHE A 122 8.11 -7.00 2.29
N LEU A 123 7.13 -6.88 3.19
CA LEU A 123 7.36 -6.34 4.53
C LEU A 123 8.36 -7.20 5.31
N PHE A 124 8.22 -8.52 5.21
CA PHE A 124 9.15 -9.47 5.81
C PHE A 124 10.57 -9.33 5.25
N LEU A 125 10.73 -9.24 3.92
CA LEU A 125 12.03 -9.06 3.27
C LEU A 125 12.69 -7.74 3.62
N LEU A 126 11.92 -6.65 3.73
CA LEU A 126 12.42 -5.39 4.29
C LEU A 126 12.93 -5.65 5.71
N PHE A 127 12.12 -6.22 6.60
CA PHE A 127 12.54 -6.55 7.96
C PHE A 127 13.83 -7.39 8.00
N CYS A 128 13.92 -8.48 7.22
CA CYS A 128 15.10 -9.35 7.17
C CYS A 128 16.33 -8.62 6.65
N LYS A 129 16.21 -7.84 5.56
CA LYS A 129 17.33 -7.07 5.03
C LYS A 129 17.76 -5.98 6.01
N PHE A 130 16.83 -5.41 6.77
CA PHE A 130 17.13 -4.43 7.83
C PHE A 130 17.86 -5.04 9.03
N ILE A 131 17.46 -6.24 9.46
CA ILE A 131 18.17 -6.97 10.51
C ILE A 131 19.57 -7.40 10.02
N SER A 132 19.67 -7.89 8.78
CA SER A 132 20.93 -8.38 8.20
C SER A 132 21.95 -7.28 7.94
N MET A 133 21.53 -6.06 7.60
CA MET A 133 22.44 -4.95 7.30
C MET A 133 23.21 -4.40 8.50
N ARG A 134 23.00 -4.86 9.74
CA ARG A 134 23.82 -4.42 10.88
C ARG A 134 24.21 -5.57 11.82
N PRO A 135 25.51 -5.95 11.87
CA PRO A 135 25.98 -6.87 12.89
C PRO A 135 25.65 -6.30 14.27
N PHE A 136 25.14 -7.16 15.16
CA PHE A 136 25.02 -6.82 16.57
C PHE A 136 26.44 -6.52 17.08
N PRO A 137 26.71 -5.33 17.65
CA PRO A 137 27.91 -5.18 18.44
C PRO A 137 27.76 -6.14 19.62
N ASN A 138 28.72 -7.06 19.74
CA ASN A 138 28.86 -7.88 20.93
C ASN A 138 28.99 -6.91 22.11
N PHE A 139 28.02 -6.92 23.02
CA PHE A 139 28.15 -6.25 24.31
C PHE A 139 29.14 -7.08 25.13
N HIS A 140 30.39 -6.64 25.16
CA HIS A 140 31.39 -7.01 26.15
C HIS A 140 31.58 -5.85 27.12
#